data_AF-A0A1W9QTF3-F1
#
_entry.id   AF-A0A1W9QTF3-F1
#
_cell.length_a   1.000
_cell.length_b   1.000
_cell.length_c   1.000
_cell.angle_alpha   90.00
_cell.angle_beta   90.00
_cell.angle_gamma   90.00
#
_symmetry.space_group_name_H-M   'P 1'
#
loop_
_entity.id
_entity.type
_entity.pdbx_description
1 polymer ?
#
loop_
_entity_poly.entity_id
_entity_poly.type
_entity_poly.pdbx_seq_one_letter_code
_entity_poly.pdbx_strand_id
1 'polypeptide(L)' 'MNAANEEAIKAFQEEKCSFFGMSEMILDAYEKFKDVKATNIDEIVAIDAEVRAYANQL' A
#
# COMPACT_ATOMS: atom_id res chain seq x y z
N MET A 1 -4.76 1.40 -2.88
CA MET A 1 -4.78 2.57 -1.98
C MET A 1 -5.02 2.17 -0.53
N ASN A 2 -6.17 1.59 -0.15
CA ASN A 2 -6.44 1.23 1.27
C ASN A 2 -5.34 0.38 1.93
N ALA A 3 -4.94 -0.72 1.28
CA ALA A 3 -3.83 -1.57 1.75
C ALA A 3 -2.54 -0.79 2.04
N ALA A 4 -2.12 0.08 1.11
CA ALA A 4 -0.93 0.91 1.28
C ALA A 4 -1.09 1.91 2.44
N ASN A 5 -2.27 2.52 2.59
CA ASN A 5 -2.56 3.44 3.70
C ASN A 5 -2.45 2.74 5.05
N GLU A 6 -2.97 1.52 5.18
CA GLU A 6 -2.89 0.76 6.43
C GLU A 6 -1.44 0.39 6.79
N GLU A 7 -0.64 -0.04 5.82
CA GLU A 7 0.78 -0.33 6.07
C GLU A 7 1.59 0.94 6.38
N ALA A 8 1.29 2.06 5.72
CA ALA A 8 1.91 3.35 6.02
C ALA A 8 1.58 3.84 7.44
N ILE A 9 0.33 3.68 7.90
CA ILE A 9 -0.08 4.00 9.28
C ILE A 9 0.67 3.12 10.29
N LYS A 10 0.80 1.81 10.02
CA LYS A 10 1.58 0.91 10.88
C LYS A 10 3.05 1.33 10.95
N ALA A 11 3.67 1.60 9.80
CA ALA A 11 5.06 2.07 9.74
C ALA A 11 5.25 3.38 10.52
N PHE A 12 4.31 4.31 10.42
CA PHE A 12 4.34 5.56 11.19
C PHE A 12 4.18 5.32 12.70
N GLN A 13 3.26 4.44 13.11
CA GLN A 13 3.07 4.05 14.52
C GLN A 13 4.31 3.37 15.11
N GLU A 14 5.08 2.66 14.28
CA GLU A 14 6.35 2.01 14.64
C GLU A 14 7.57 2.94 14.49
N GLU A 15 7.36 4.25 14.24
CA GLU A 15 8.41 5.24 14.03
C GLU A 15 9.36 4.92 12.85
N LYS A 16 8.92 4.08 11.90
CA LYS A 16 9.68 3.67 10.71
C LYS A 16 9.57 4.66 9.55
N CYS A 17 8.58 5.54 9.56
CA CYS A 17 8.47 6.62 8.58
C CYS A 17 7.97 7.92 9.24
N SER A 18 8.16 9.05 8.56
CA SER A 18 7.64 10.34 9.01
C SER A 18 6.17 10.52 8.60
N PHE A 19 5.51 11.54 9.14
CA PHE A 19 4.14 11.88 8.72
C PHE A 19 4.03 12.13 7.20
N PHE A 20 5.03 12.79 6.60
CA PHE A 20 5.09 12.98 5.15
C PHE A 20 5.49 11.70 4.42
N GLY A 21 6.34 10.87 5.03
CA GLY A 21 6.75 9.57 4.50
C GLY A 21 5.57 8.62 4.29
N MET A 22 4.51 8.72 5.10
CA MET A 22 3.26 7.98 4.84
C MET A 22 2.70 8.30 3.45
N SER A 23 2.63 9.58 3.09
CA SER A 23 2.10 10.02 1.79
C SER A 23 2.96 9.53 0.63
N GLU A 24 4.30 9.52 0.81
CA GLU A 24 5.24 8.98 -0.18
C GLU A 24 5.01 7.48 -0.40
N MET A 25 4.92 6.68 0.66
CA MET A 25 4.63 5.24 0.57
C MET A 25 3.31 4.95 -0.16
N ILE A 26 2.26 5.72 0.16
CA ILE A 26 0.93 5.58 -0.44
C ILE A 26 0.96 5.92 -1.93
N LEU A 27 1.63 7.02 -2.30
CA LEU A 27 1.74 7.46 -3.68
C LEU A 27 2.58 6.49 -4.52
N ASP A 28 3.68 5.97 -3.97
CA ASP A 28 4.51 4.98 -4.66
C ASP A 28 3.76 3.68 -4.92
N ALA A 29 2.99 3.19 -3.94
CA ALA A 29 2.12 2.05 -4.14
C ALA A 29 1.00 2.35 -5.16
N TYR A 30 0.40 3.55 -5.11
CA TYR A 30 -0.61 3.94 -6.09
C TYR A 30 -0.04 3.93 -7.51
N GLU A 31 1.11 4.58 -7.75
CA GLU A 31 1.72 4.67 -9.07
C GLU A 31 2.08 3.30 -9.64
N LYS A 32 2.52 2.36 -8.80
CA LYS A 32 2.84 0.99 -9.22
C LYS A 32 1.61 0.17 -9.63
N PHE A 33 0.48 0.34 -8.94
CA PHE A 33 -0.70 -0.52 -9.09
C PHE A 33 -1.91 0.18 -9.75
N LYS A 34 -1.81 1.44 -10.16
CA LYS A 34 -2.93 2.26 -10.67
C LYS A 34 -3.66 1.67 -11.89
N ASP A 35 -2.97 0.86 -12.70
CA ASP A 35 -3.53 0.28 -13.93
C ASP A 35 -4.16 -1.11 -13.70
N VAL A 36 -4.01 -1.68 -12.50
CA VAL A 36 -4.59 -2.98 -12.16
C VAL A 36 -6.09 -2.84 -11.89
N LYS A 37 -6.90 -3.66 -12.55
CA LYS A 37 -8.36 -3.69 -12.39
C LYS A 37 -8.82 -5.10 -12.06
N ALA A 38 -9.31 -5.29 -10.84
CA ALA A 38 -9.94 -6.54 -10.44
C ALA A 38 -11.30 -6.72 -11.12
N THR A 39 -11.59 -7.96 -11.49
CA THR A 39 -12.86 -8.39 -12.11
C THR A 39 -13.70 -9.27 -11.19
N ASN A 40 -13.10 -9.75 -10.10
CA ASN A 40 -13.74 -10.61 -9.10
C ASN A 40 -13.10 -10.41 -7.71
N ILE A 41 -13.71 -11.02 -6.69
CA ILE A 41 -13.29 -10.87 -5.29
C ILE A 41 -11.91 -11.49 -5.05
N ASP A 42 -11.60 -12.63 -5.67
CA ASP A 42 -10.32 -13.30 -5.48
C ASP A 42 -9.15 -12.42 -5.96
N GLU A 43 -9.33 -11.72 -7.08
CA GLU A 43 -8.38 -10.72 -7.58
C GLU A 43 -8.24 -9.52 -6.62
N ILE A 44 -9.33 -9.05 -6.01
CA ILE A 44 -9.25 -7.98 -5.00
C ILE A 44 -8.38 -8.43 -3.82
N VAL A 45 -8.56 -9.66 -3.34
CA VAL A 45 -7.77 -10.23 -2.24
C VAL A 45 -6.30 -10.39 -2.62
N ALA A 46 -6.02 -10.85 -3.85
CA ALA A 46 -4.66 -10.98 -4.35
C ALA A 46 -3.95 -9.62 -4.46
N ILE A 47 -4.63 -8.60 -5.01
CA ILE A 47 -4.09 -7.25 -5.15
C ILE A 47 -3.84 -6.63 -3.77
N ASP A 48 -4.73 -6.83 -2.80
CA ASP A 48 -4.52 -6.35 -1.43
C ASP A 48 -3.23 -6.94 -0.83
N ALA A 49 -3.02 -8.25 -0.96
CA ALA A 49 -1.81 -8.93 -0.49
C ALA A 49 -0.54 -8.42 -1.18
N GLU A 50 -0.58 -8.23 -2.50
CA GLU A 50 0.56 -7.71 -3.28
C GLU A 50 0.91 -6.26 -2.89
N VAL A 51 -0.10 -5.40 -2.72
CA VAL A 51 0.11 -4.02 -2.28
C VAL A 51 0.72 -3.98 -0.88
N ARG A 52 0.27 -4.82 0.06
CA ARG A 52 0.88 -4.91 1.40
C ARG A 52 2.31 -5.40 1.36
N ALA A 53 2.59 -6.43 0.57
CA ALA A 53 3.94 -6.94 0.42
C ALA A 53 4.90 -5.88 -0.16
N TYR A 54 4.43 -5.10 -1.14
CA TYR A 54 5.20 -4.00 -1.70
C TYR A 54 5.40 -2.85 -0.71
N ALA A 55 4.34 -2.40 -0.03
CA ALA A 55 4.42 -1.27 0.90
C ALA A 55 5.35 -1.56 2.10
N ASN A 56 5.46 -2.83 2.53
CA ASN A 56 6.38 -3.25 3.60
C ASN A 56 7.86 -3.33 3.17
N GLN A 57 8.16 -3.10 1.88
CA GLN A 57 9.53 -3.04 1.35
C GLN A 57 10.02 -1.61 1.10
N LEU A 58 9.15 -0.60 1.32
CA LEU A 58 9.47 0.82 1.27
C LEU A 58 9.97 1.29 2.64
#